data_AF-A0A4U0TNX8-F1
#
_entry.id   AF-A0A4U0TNX8-F1
#
_cell.length_a   1.000
_cell.length_b   1.000
_cell.length_c   1.000
_cell.angle_alpha   90.00
_cell.angle_beta   90.00
_cell.angle_gamma   90.00
#
_symmetry.space_group_name_H-M   'P 1'
#
loop_
_entity.id
_entity.type
_entity.pdbx_description
1 polymer ?
#
loop_
_entity_poly.entity_id
_entity_poly.type
_entity_poly.pdbx_seq_one_letter_code
_entity_poly.pdbx_strand_id
1 'polypeptide(L)'
;MADSADGLFAIEVDTDDYAETAAADTPTVSRTFQSETAFQAQKASYTAKIDDGDIHAQLIQELESQTRQSEAASKLVRGNSKVKLSKKETVLLGYAVGELYYLRNFQKGLEVCEWVLAEFEMDGRGRAGVEKWRERFEGRVRSAGG
;
A
#
# COMPACT_ATOMS: atom_id res chain seq x y z
N MET A 1 60.06 -47.40 -12.02
CA MET A 1 59.10 -48.34 -12.65
C MET A 1 58.00 -48.60 -11.63
N ALA A 2 56.76 -48.52 -12.09
CA ALA A 2 55.48 -48.73 -11.38
C ALA A 2 55.00 -47.61 -10.44
N ASP A 3 54.35 -46.63 -11.09
CA ASP A 3 53.15 -45.92 -10.63
C ASP A 3 52.04 -46.93 -10.23
N SER A 4 51.32 -46.66 -9.15
CA SER A 4 49.89 -47.00 -8.99
C SER A 4 49.30 -46.21 -7.83
N ALA A 5 48.62 -45.13 -8.20
CA ALA A 5 47.59 -44.50 -7.43
C ALA A 5 46.58 -45.52 -6.89
N ASP A 6 46.16 -45.38 -5.63
CA ASP A 6 44.75 -45.49 -5.23
C ASP A 6 44.66 -45.27 -3.72
N GLY A 7 44.43 -44.01 -3.32
CA GLY A 7 44.26 -43.65 -1.91
C GLY A 7 43.41 -42.40 -1.69
N LEU A 8 42.69 -41.94 -2.72
CA LEU A 8 41.84 -40.75 -2.65
C LEU A 8 40.43 -40.97 -3.20
N PHE A 9 40.11 -42.18 -3.69
CA PHE A 9 38.78 -42.55 -4.19
C PHE A 9 38.18 -43.79 -3.50
N ALA A 10 38.70 -44.20 -2.35
CA ALA A 10 38.05 -45.20 -1.49
C ALA A 10 36.93 -44.53 -0.68
N ILE A 11 35.88 -44.08 -1.35
CA ILE A 11 34.58 -43.85 -0.72
C ILE A 11 33.85 -45.19 -0.83
N GLU A 12 33.91 -45.99 0.23
CA GLU A 12 33.01 -47.13 0.38
C GLU A 12 31.59 -46.58 0.53
N VAL A 13 30.82 -46.65 -0.56
CA VAL A 13 29.38 -46.40 -0.54
C VAL A 13 28.74 -47.65 0.04
N ASP A 14 28.46 -47.62 1.34
CA ASP A 14 27.62 -48.63 1.97
C ASP A 14 26.21 -48.54 1.38
N THR A 15 25.79 -49.61 0.70
CA THR A 15 24.49 -49.67 0.01
C THR A 15 23.31 -49.72 0.97
N ASP A 16 23.54 -49.98 2.27
CA ASP A 16 22.49 -49.94 3.29
C ASP A 16 22.13 -48.51 3.76
N ASP A 17 23.04 -47.53 3.62
CA ASP A 17 22.77 -46.11 3.98
C ASP A 17 21.92 -45.39 2.89
N TYR A 18 22.00 -45.86 1.64
CA TYR A 18 21.20 -45.31 0.55
C TYR A 18 19.69 -45.59 0.71
N ALA A 19 19.32 -46.70 1.39
CA ALA A 19 17.93 -47.04 1.67
C ALA A 19 17.31 -46.14 2.75
N GLU A 20 18.07 -45.73 3.77
CA GLU A 20 17.60 -44.77 4.78
C GLU A 20 17.55 -43.33 4.24
N THR A 21 18.48 -42.96 3.36
CA THR A 21 18.55 -41.59 2.82
C THR A 21 17.48 -41.32 1.75
N ALA A 22 17.02 -42.34 1.02
CA ALA A 22 15.91 -42.22 0.06
C ALA A 22 14.53 -41.98 0.73
N ALA A 23 14.39 -42.26 2.03
CA ALA A 23 13.17 -41.98 2.79
C ALA A 23 13.04 -40.50 3.19
N ALA A 24 14.10 -39.71 3.02
CA ALA A 24 14.13 -38.26 3.29
C ALA A 24 13.93 -37.42 2.03
N ASP A 25 13.25 -37.96 1.00
CA ASP A 25 12.85 -37.23 -0.19
C ASP A 25 11.72 -36.25 0.17
N THR A 26 12.06 -35.19 0.90
CA THR A 26 11.22 -34.00 0.97
C THR A 26 11.04 -33.54 -0.47
N PRO A 27 9.81 -33.56 -1.01
CA PRO A 27 9.60 -33.19 -2.40
C PRO A 27 10.19 -31.80 -2.59
N THR A 28 11.09 -31.66 -3.56
CA THR A 28 11.64 -30.36 -3.94
C THR A 28 10.51 -29.57 -4.59
N VAL A 29 9.70 -28.96 -3.75
CA VAL A 29 8.56 -28.14 -4.16
C VAL A 29 9.14 -26.84 -4.74
N SER A 30 8.89 -26.58 -6.02
CA SER A 30 9.30 -25.35 -6.69
C SER A 30 8.91 -24.12 -5.88
N ARG A 31 9.76 -23.08 -5.84
CA ARG A 31 9.49 -21.83 -5.08
C ARG A 31 8.17 -21.14 -5.46
N THR A 32 7.60 -21.47 -6.62
CA THR A 32 6.32 -20.94 -7.12
C THR A 32 5.19 -21.98 -7.11
N PHE A 33 5.40 -23.16 -6.55
CA PHE A 33 4.35 -24.15 -6.45
C PHE A 33 3.27 -23.63 -5.50
N GLN A 34 2.06 -23.50 -6.04
CA GLN A 34 0.85 -23.25 -5.27
C GLN A 34 0.00 -24.51 -5.35
N SER A 35 -0.28 -25.12 -4.19
CA SER A 35 -1.18 -26.27 -4.15
C SER A 35 -2.63 -25.80 -4.40
N GLU A 36 -3.43 -26.70 -4.98
CA GLU A 36 -4.87 -26.46 -5.17
C GLU A 36 -5.57 -26.15 -3.83
N THR A 37 -5.16 -26.82 -2.75
CA THR A 37 -5.67 -26.55 -1.40
C THR A 37 -5.37 -25.13 -0.91
N ALA A 38 -4.16 -24.61 -1.19
CA ALA A 38 -3.80 -23.24 -0.86
C ALA A 38 -4.55 -22.23 -1.71
N PHE A 39 -4.75 -22.52 -3.00
CA PHE A 39 -5.57 -21.68 -3.89
C PHE A 39 -7.03 -21.61 -3.42
N GLN A 40 -7.64 -22.75 -3.09
CA GLN A 40 -9.02 -22.78 -2.59
C GLN A 40 -9.16 -22.06 -1.24
N ALA A 41 -8.17 -22.18 -0.34
CA ALA A 41 -8.16 -21.42 0.90
C ALA A 41 -8.06 -19.91 0.66
N GLN A 42 -7.17 -19.46 -0.25
CA GLN A 42 -7.06 -18.06 -0.63
C GLN A 42 -8.34 -17.55 -1.27
N LYS A 43 -8.93 -18.30 -2.18
CA LYS A 43 -10.20 -17.99 -2.84
C LYS A 43 -11.35 -17.88 -1.84
N ALA A 44 -11.44 -18.79 -0.87
CA ALA A 44 -12.46 -18.74 0.18
C ALA A 44 -12.28 -17.51 1.09
N SER A 45 -11.03 -17.09 1.35
CA SER A 45 -10.73 -15.88 2.11
C SER A 45 -10.77 -14.59 1.29
N TYR A 46 -10.84 -14.70 -0.04
CA TYR A 46 -10.75 -13.56 -0.93
C TYR A 46 -12.04 -12.77 -0.91
N THR A 47 -11.95 -11.52 -0.48
CA THR A 47 -13.01 -10.52 -0.63
C THR A 47 -12.52 -9.47 -1.62
N ALA A 48 -13.21 -9.35 -2.75
CA ALA A 48 -12.90 -8.30 -3.71
C ALA A 48 -13.14 -6.93 -3.04
N LYS A 49 -12.14 -6.06 -3.13
CA LYS A 49 -12.32 -4.65 -2.76
C LYS A 49 -13.09 -4.00 -3.90
N ILE A 50 -14.39 -3.83 -3.70
CA ILE A 50 -15.25 -3.09 -4.62
C ILE A 50 -15.17 -1.63 -4.18
N ASP A 51 -14.85 -0.75 -5.13
CA ASP A 51 -14.93 0.68 -4.91
C ASP A 51 -16.34 1.13 -5.32
N ASP A 52 -17.11 1.61 -4.34
CA ASP A 52 -18.51 2.01 -4.51
C ASP A 52 -18.65 3.37 -5.25
N GLY A 53 -17.54 4.01 -5.62
CA GLY A 53 -17.53 5.21 -6.49
C GLY A 53 -17.70 6.54 -5.78
N ASP A 54 -17.41 6.61 -4.48
CA ASP A 54 -17.32 7.88 -3.73
C ASP A 54 -16.06 7.90 -2.85
N ILE A 55 -14.90 7.95 -3.52
CA ILE A 55 -13.60 8.04 -2.86
C ILE A 55 -13.50 9.36 -2.08
N HIS A 56 -14.15 10.42 -2.58
CA HIS A 56 -14.27 11.68 -1.86
C HIS A 56 -14.92 11.51 -0.48
N ALA A 57 -16.07 10.84 -0.36
CA ALA A 57 -16.71 10.65 0.94
C ALA A 57 -15.83 9.83 1.90
N GLN A 58 -15.13 8.81 1.40
CA GLN A 58 -14.17 8.04 2.19
C GLN A 58 -13.03 8.91 2.71
N LEU A 59 -12.52 9.84 1.89
CA LEU A 59 -11.51 10.81 2.32
C LEU A 59 -12.02 11.68 3.47
N ILE A 60 -13.20 12.28 3.33
CA ILE A 60 -13.78 13.15 4.37
C ILE A 60 -13.93 12.37 5.68
N GLN A 61 -14.48 11.15 5.62
CA GLN A 61 -14.67 10.33 6.81
C GLN A 61 -13.35 9.98 7.52
N GLU A 62 -12.32 9.58 6.78
CA GLU A 62 -11.02 9.24 7.34
C GLU A 62 -10.35 10.48 7.97
N LEU A 63 -10.38 11.61 7.27
CA LEU A 63 -9.77 12.85 7.75
C LEU A 63 -10.51 13.44 8.95
N GLU A 64 -11.85 13.40 8.99
CA GLU A 64 -12.63 13.80 10.17
C GLU A 64 -12.36 12.90 11.38
N SER A 65 -12.23 11.59 11.15
CA SER A 65 -11.87 10.63 12.21
C SER A 65 -10.52 10.99 12.83
N GLN A 66 -9.54 11.33 11.99
CA GLN A 66 -8.22 11.75 12.45
C GLN A 66 -8.22 13.09 13.20
N THR A 67 -8.95 14.09 12.72
CA THR A 67 -9.10 15.36 13.44
C THR A 67 -9.71 15.12 14.82
N ARG A 68 -10.76 14.30 14.93
CA ARG A 68 -11.36 13.96 16.24
C ARG A 68 -10.41 13.22 17.16
N GLN A 69 -9.61 12.29 16.64
CA GLN A 69 -8.60 11.58 17.42
C GLN A 69 -7.50 12.51 17.92
N SER A 70 -7.07 13.45 17.07
CA SER A 70 -6.10 14.47 17.45
C SER A 70 -6.65 15.45 18.47
N GLU A 71 -7.88 15.93 18.33
CA GLU A 71 -8.52 16.85 19.29
C GLU A 71 -8.72 16.20 20.66
N ALA A 72 -9.10 14.93 20.69
CA ALA A 72 -9.20 14.15 21.93
C ALA A 72 -7.82 14.04 22.63
N ALA A 73 -6.74 13.83 21.87
CA ALA A 73 -5.39 13.83 22.40
C ALA A 73 -4.88 15.23 22.80
N SER A 74 -5.27 16.27 22.04
CA SER A 74 -4.86 17.67 22.23
C SER A 74 -5.57 18.33 23.42
N LYS A 75 -6.77 17.86 23.81
CA LYS A 75 -7.37 18.24 25.10
C LYS A 75 -6.50 17.86 26.31
N LEU A 76 -5.62 16.87 26.14
CA LEU A 76 -4.66 16.43 27.17
C LEU A 76 -3.34 17.21 27.11
N VAL A 77 -2.96 17.74 25.95
CA VAL A 77 -1.69 18.44 25.71
C VAL A 77 -2.01 19.78 25.03
N ARG A 78 -1.88 20.88 25.78
CA ARG A 78 -2.15 22.28 25.37
C ARG A 78 -1.21 22.74 24.23
N GLY A 79 -1.39 22.21 23.03
CA GLY A 79 -0.61 22.54 21.84
C GLY A 79 -1.47 22.45 20.59
N ASN A 80 -1.59 23.56 19.87
CA ASN A 80 -2.35 23.68 18.62
C ASN A 80 -1.54 23.12 17.45
N SER A 81 -1.21 21.83 17.50
CA SER A 81 -0.40 21.16 16.48
C SER A 81 -1.32 20.63 15.38
N LYS A 82 -1.15 21.11 14.15
CA LYS A 82 -1.88 20.60 12.98
C LYS A 82 -1.65 19.09 12.84
N VAL A 83 -2.68 18.37 12.40
CA VAL A 83 -2.61 16.91 12.25
C VAL A 83 -1.77 16.58 11.03
N LYS A 84 -0.76 15.72 11.20
CA LYS A 84 0.06 15.28 10.08
C LYS A 84 -0.64 14.17 9.31
N LEU A 85 -0.79 14.33 7.99
CA LEU A 85 -1.35 13.27 7.15
C LEU A 85 -0.44 12.03 7.14
N SER A 86 -1.06 10.88 7.32
CA SER A 86 -0.45 9.58 7.09
C SER A 86 -0.22 9.33 5.60
N LYS A 87 0.61 8.34 5.29
CA LYS A 87 0.84 7.88 3.92
C LYS A 87 -0.46 7.38 3.26
N LYS A 88 -1.31 6.69 4.02
CA LYS A 88 -2.61 6.17 3.53
C LYS A 88 -3.50 7.32 3.08
N GLU A 89 -3.63 8.37 3.89
CA GLU A 89 -4.48 9.52 3.58
C GLU A 89 -3.90 10.37 2.47
N THR A 90 -2.57 10.51 2.39
CA THR A 90 -1.94 11.22 1.28
C THR A 90 -2.24 10.55 -0.06
N VAL A 91 -2.25 9.22 -0.08
CA VAL A 91 -2.64 8.44 -1.26
C VAL A 91 -4.13 8.56 -1.54
N LEU A 92 -4.99 8.44 -0.51
CA LEU A 92 -6.44 8.60 -0.62
C LEU A 92 -6.84 9.98 -1.15
N LEU A 93 -6.18 11.03 -0.65
CA LEU A 93 -6.33 12.41 -1.13
C LEU A 93 -6.03 12.50 -2.62
N GLY A 94 -4.93 11.89 -3.08
CA GLY A 94 -4.56 11.82 -4.49
C GLY A 94 -5.63 11.16 -5.36
N TYR A 95 -6.24 10.07 -4.88
CA TYR A 95 -7.33 9.41 -5.58
C TYR A 95 -8.60 10.27 -5.61
N ALA A 96 -9.01 10.85 -4.48
CA ALA A 96 -10.18 11.70 -4.39
C ALA A 96 -10.08 12.94 -5.30
N VAL A 97 -8.94 13.66 -5.29
CA VAL A 97 -8.77 14.82 -6.20
C VAL A 97 -8.72 14.39 -7.66
N GLY A 98 -8.14 13.22 -7.97
CA GLY A 98 -8.16 12.66 -9.32
C GLY A 98 -9.58 12.33 -9.81
N GLU A 99 -10.38 11.70 -8.95
CA GLU A 99 -11.80 11.38 -9.22
C GLU A 99 -12.62 12.65 -9.44
N LEU A 100 -12.53 13.63 -8.53
CA LEU A 100 -13.25 14.91 -8.66
C LEU A 100 -12.89 15.66 -9.94
N TYR A 101 -11.61 15.63 -10.33
CA TYR A 101 -11.17 16.21 -11.58
C TYR A 101 -11.77 15.49 -12.80
N TYR A 102 -11.81 14.15 -12.79
CA TYR A 102 -12.41 13.35 -13.85
C TYR A 102 -13.92 13.59 -13.96
N LEU A 103 -14.62 13.64 -12.82
CA LEU A 103 -16.06 13.93 -12.72
C LEU A 103 -16.40 15.41 -12.99
N ARG A 104 -15.40 16.24 -13.29
CA ARG A 104 -15.53 17.70 -13.51
C ARG A 104 -16.13 18.45 -12.33
N ASN A 105 -16.08 17.89 -11.14
CA ASN A 105 -16.53 18.54 -9.92
C ASN A 105 -15.41 19.42 -9.37
N PHE A 106 -15.04 20.44 -10.15
CA PHE A 106 -13.85 21.25 -9.89
C PHE A 106 -13.96 22.10 -8.64
N GLN A 107 -15.18 22.55 -8.31
CA GLN A 107 -15.44 23.35 -7.13
C GLN A 107 -15.22 22.54 -5.84
N LYS A 108 -15.77 21.32 -5.79
CA LYS A 108 -15.56 20.42 -4.66
C LYS A 108 -14.09 19.98 -4.55
N GLY A 109 -13.42 19.77 -5.68
CA GLY A 109 -11.98 19.52 -5.70
C GLY A 109 -11.14 20.67 -5.12
N LEU A 110 -11.54 21.91 -5.40
CA LEU A 110 -10.90 23.10 -4.85
C LEU A 110 -11.08 23.18 -3.33
N GLU A 111 -12.32 23.02 -2.85
CA GLU A 111 -12.66 23.04 -1.42
C GLU A 111 -11.84 22.01 -0.63
N VAL A 112 -11.70 20.79 -1.16
CA VAL A 112 -10.89 19.73 -0.54
C VAL A 112 -9.41 20.13 -0.47
N CYS A 113 -8.84 20.67 -1.55
CA CYS A 113 -7.44 21.10 -1.55
C CYS A 113 -7.19 22.23 -0.55
N GLU A 114 -8.09 23.21 -0.46
CA GLU A 114 -7.98 24.33 0.49
C GLU A 114 -8.09 23.85 1.93
N TRP A 115 -9.09 23.02 2.23
CA TRP A 115 -9.27 22.43 3.55
C TRP A 115 -8.04 21.66 4.01
N VAL A 116 -7.49 20.80 3.15
CA VAL A 116 -6.32 20.00 3.50
C VAL A 116 -5.08 20.87 3.74
N LEU A 117 -4.85 21.90 2.92
CA LEU A 117 -3.72 22.82 3.10
C LEU A 117 -3.83 23.67 4.38
N ALA A 118 -5.06 23.96 4.82
CA ALA A 118 -5.36 24.73 6.01
C ALA A 118 -5.21 23.90 7.30
N GLU A 119 -5.84 22.74 7.36
CA GLU A 119 -6.01 21.96 8.59
C GLU A 119 -4.87 20.94 8.84
N PHE A 120 -4.20 20.47 7.79
CA PHE A 120 -3.24 19.38 7.91
C PHE A 120 -1.79 19.81 7.67
N GLU A 121 -0.89 19.22 8.45
CA GLU A 121 0.54 19.30 8.20
C GLU A 121 0.94 18.24 7.15
N MET A 122 1.70 18.68 6.16
CA MET A 122 2.18 17.85 5.05
C MET A 122 3.67 18.08 4.84
N ASP A 123 4.37 17.08 4.31
CA ASP A 123 5.73 17.27 3.85
C ASP A 123 5.77 18.22 2.63
N GLY A 124 6.93 18.82 2.36
CA GLY A 124 7.04 19.80 1.27
C GLY A 124 6.64 19.25 -0.11
N ARG A 125 6.87 17.95 -0.35
CA ARG A 125 6.45 17.31 -1.60
C ARG A 125 4.94 17.10 -1.65
N GLY A 126 4.34 16.61 -0.56
CA GLY A 126 2.89 16.46 -0.44
C GLY A 126 2.17 17.79 -0.62
N ARG A 127 2.60 18.84 0.10
CA ARG A 127 2.04 20.20 -0.01
C ARG A 127 2.10 20.74 -1.43
N ALA A 128 3.27 20.69 -2.07
CA ALA A 128 3.44 21.14 -3.45
C ALA A 128 2.58 20.33 -4.45
N GLY A 129 2.32 19.05 -4.16
CA GLY A 129 1.40 18.22 -4.94
C GLY A 129 -0.05 18.71 -4.86
N VAL A 130 -0.53 19.02 -3.65
CA VAL A 130 -1.89 19.53 -3.42
C VAL A 130 -2.06 20.93 -3.99
N GLU A 131 -1.06 21.81 -3.88
CA GLU A 131 -1.08 23.14 -4.49
C GLU A 131 -1.22 23.08 -6.03
N LYS A 132 -0.49 22.17 -6.69
CA LYS A 132 -0.66 21.94 -8.13
C LYS A 132 -2.05 21.47 -8.51
N TRP A 133 -2.68 20.63 -7.68
CA TRP A 133 -4.07 20.24 -7.88
C TRP A 133 -5.02 21.43 -7.70
N ARG A 134 -4.81 22.24 -6.67
CA ARG A 134 -5.56 23.48 -6.43
C ARG A 134 -5.52 24.40 -7.64
N GLU A 135 -4.33 24.69 -8.17
CA GLU A 135 -4.15 25.53 -9.37
C GLU A 135 -4.88 24.98 -10.60
N ARG A 136 -4.86 23.65 -10.79
CA ARG A 136 -5.61 22.99 -11.89
C ARG A 136 -7.11 23.17 -11.72
N PHE A 137 -7.62 23.01 -10.50
CA PHE A 137 -9.04 23.22 -10.20
C PHE A 137 -9.44 24.68 -10.39
N GLU A 138 -8.67 25.63 -9.85
CA GLU A 138 -8.90 27.07 -10.03
C GLU A 138 -8.95 27.45 -11.51
N GLY A 139 -8.02 26.95 -12.32
CA GLY A 139 -8.00 27.16 -13.76
C GLY A 139 -9.27 26.65 -14.44
N ARG A 140 -9.75 25.46 -14.04
CA ARG A 140 -10.98 24.87 -14.61
C ARG A 140 -12.24 25.59 -14.15
N VAL A 141 -12.35 25.99 -12.88
CA VAL A 141 -13.48 26.76 -12.36
C VAL A 141 -13.57 28.10 -13.08
N ARG A 142 -12.44 28.80 -13.26
CA ARG A 142 -12.38 30.07 -13.99
C ARG A 142 -12.79 29.92 -15.45
N SER A 143 -12.38 28.84 -16.12
CA SER A 143 -12.77 28.56 -17.51
C SER A 143 -14.21 28.07 -17.66
N ALA A 144 -14.83 27.52 -16.61
CA ALA A 144 -16.21 27.03 -16.64
C ALA A 144 -17.24 28.10 -16.23
N GLY A 145 -16.80 29.16 -15.54
CA GLY A 145 -17.65 30.28 -15.11
C GLY A 145 -17.68 31.48 -16.06
N GLY A 146 -17.10 31.38 -17.25
CA GLY A 146 -17.17 32.40 -18.32
C GLY A 146 -17.84 31.84 -19.55
#